data_AF-A0AAU6VDR7-F1
#
_entry.id   AF-A0AAU6VDR7-F1
#
_cell.length_a   1.000
_cell.length_b   1.000
_cell.length_c   1.000
_cell.angle_alpha   90.00
_cell.angle_beta   90.00
_cell.angle_gamma   90.00
#
_symmetry.space_group_name_H-M   'P 1'
#
loop_
_entity.id
_entity.type
_entity.pdbx_description
1 polymer ?
#
loop_
_entity_poly.entity_id
_entity_poly.type
_entity_poly.pdbx_seq_one_letter_code
_entity_poly.pdbx_strand_id
1 'polypeptide(L)'
;MKLGRNDPCHCGSGKKFKRCCMSSVSKQHAQVFDDAQAMLAMNPNLSIDELNTALQHKVQDRNNQPHPDFCGVTPTQMANWLYAPFDQLQWVTISTPEDLSFSPIMRYLALILDEAMVQEGSFKATSKGNLPTKLVKQASALLPEFAVAQFERDISISEFAGSNEDKFNALHYTRVLAEISGIIYRRSGRYHVKKSAQKQYQAQGLQAFFKPMLEAAISKYNWGYLDSFEFDVDLRTFWLFMLWRIQSHNSVDQLIDEVMIAFPDLLHFFPADDYVSPERNLSMLIESRFIERFLQFWGFVTMDPRRYINAESVARVVQLQPLLKQTFQFTINT
;
A
#
# COMPACT_ATOMS: atom_id res chain seq x y z
N MET A 1 -1.76 13.27 28.27
CA MET A 1 -2.72 12.34 28.91
C MET A 1 -1.94 11.10 29.32
N LYS A 2 -1.90 10.70 30.61
CA LYS A 2 -1.17 9.48 31.03
C LYS A 2 -2.07 8.26 30.75
N LEU A 3 -1.63 7.39 29.85
CA LEU A 3 -2.34 6.14 29.53
C LEU A 3 -2.33 5.22 30.76
N GLY A 4 -3.51 4.86 31.26
CA GLY A 4 -3.68 3.94 32.38
C GLY A 4 -3.27 2.52 32.01
N ARG A 5 -2.74 1.75 32.98
CA ARG A 5 -2.29 0.35 32.78
C ARG A 5 -3.36 -0.57 32.16
N ASN A 6 -4.63 -0.27 32.41
CA ASN A 6 -5.77 -1.05 31.93
C ASN A 6 -6.43 -0.47 30.68
N ASP A 7 -5.99 0.69 30.20
CA ASP A 7 -6.56 1.34 29.01
C ASP A 7 -6.22 0.54 27.75
N PRO A 8 -7.03 0.65 26.68
CA PRO A 8 -6.66 0.12 25.37
C PRO A 8 -5.29 0.63 24.94
N CYS A 9 -4.44 -0.26 24.43
CA CYS A 9 -3.12 0.10 23.99
C CYS A 9 -3.18 1.03 22.77
N HIS A 10 -2.34 2.06 22.77
CA HIS A 10 -2.29 3.06 21.68
C HIS A 10 -1.77 2.50 20.35
N CYS A 11 -1.19 1.29 20.34
CA CYS A 11 -0.77 0.62 19.10
C CYS A 11 -1.95 0.04 18.28
N GLY A 12 -3.19 0.21 18.74
CA GLY A 12 -4.37 -0.27 18.02
C GLY A 12 -4.68 -1.76 18.19
N SER A 13 -3.89 -2.50 18.98
CA SER A 13 -4.06 -3.95 19.17
C SER A 13 -5.32 -4.38 19.92
N GLY A 14 -6.12 -3.44 20.45
CA GLY A 14 -7.28 -3.73 21.30
C GLY A 14 -6.95 -4.33 22.68
N LYS A 15 -5.69 -4.69 22.98
CA LYS A 15 -5.25 -5.24 24.26
C LYS A 15 -5.08 -4.14 25.31
N LYS A 16 -5.17 -4.49 26.61
CA LYS A 16 -4.81 -3.58 27.71
C LYS A 16 -3.33 -3.20 27.61
N PHE A 17 -2.99 -1.92 27.80
CA PHE A 17 -1.62 -1.41 27.70
C PHE A 17 -0.59 -2.24 28.49
N LYS A 18 -0.91 -2.66 29.72
CA LYS A 18 -0.05 -3.51 30.56
C LYS A 18 0.28 -4.90 29.98
N ARG A 19 -0.52 -5.38 29.04
CA ARG A 19 -0.36 -6.69 28.37
C ARG A 19 0.13 -6.54 26.92
N CYS A 20 0.54 -5.34 26.52
CA CYS A 20 1.00 -5.04 25.18
C CYS A 20 2.27 -4.17 25.27
N CYS A 21 2.23 -2.92 24.79
CA CYS A 21 3.42 -2.05 24.69
C CYS A 21 4.00 -1.58 26.03
N MET A 22 3.40 -1.87 27.19
CA MET A 22 3.98 -1.45 28.48
C MET A 22 5.39 -2.01 28.69
N SER A 23 5.65 -3.27 28.32
CA SER A 23 6.95 -3.90 28.53
C SER A 23 8.05 -3.30 27.63
N SER A 24 7.74 -3.00 26.36
CA SER A 24 8.65 -2.34 25.44
C SER A 24 8.92 -0.89 25.86
N VAL A 25 7.89 -0.16 26.28
CA VAL A 25 8.04 1.20 26.85
C VAL A 25 8.91 1.16 28.11
N SER A 26 8.71 0.19 29.01
CA SER A 26 9.56 0.02 30.19
C SER A 26 11.02 -0.27 29.85
N LYS A 27 11.30 -1.10 28.83
CA LYS A 27 12.68 -1.36 28.37
C LYS A 27 13.34 -0.10 27.80
N GLN A 28 12.61 0.67 26.99
CA GLN A 28 13.11 1.94 26.45
C GLN A 28 13.41 2.95 27.55
N HIS A 29 12.53 3.08 28.54
CA HIS A 29 12.76 3.95 29.70
C HIS A 29 13.97 3.52 30.52
N ALA A 30 14.15 2.21 30.75
CA ALA A 30 15.33 1.70 31.45
C ALA A 30 16.62 2.06 30.70
N GLN A 31 16.63 1.89 29.38
CA GLN A 31 17.79 2.19 28.56
C GLN A 31 18.16 3.68 28.54
N VAL A 32 17.16 4.58 28.47
CA VAL A 32 17.42 6.04 28.57
C VAL A 32 17.97 6.41 29.95
N PHE A 33 17.48 5.75 30.99
CA PHE A 33 17.97 5.96 32.35
C PHE A 33 19.43 5.47 32.51
N ASP A 34 19.76 4.30 31.98
CA ASP A 34 21.12 3.76 31.96
C ASP A 34 22.07 4.67 31.16
N ASP A 35 21.62 5.21 30.03
CA ASP A 35 22.38 6.16 29.22
C ASP A 35 22.68 7.46 29.98
N ALA A 36 21.68 7.99 30.69
CA ALA A 36 21.86 9.18 31.53
C ALA A 36 22.83 8.92 32.69
N GLN A 37 22.74 7.75 33.35
CA GLN A 37 23.68 7.35 34.39
C GLN A 37 25.10 7.24 33.86
N ALA A 38 25.30 6.62 32.69
CA ALA A 38 26.61 6.50 32.08
C ALA A 38 27.23 7.87 31.73
N MET A 39 26.44 8.79 31.18
CA MET A 39 26.90 10.15 30.86
C MET A 39 27.30 10.94 32.10
N LEU A 40 26.49 10.88 33.16
CA LEU A 40 26.80 11.52 34.45
C LEU A 40 28.02 10.89 35.14
N ALA A 41 28.23 9.57 34.98
CA ALA A 41 29.43 8.92 35.49
C ALA A 41 30.70 9.35 34.77
N MET A 42 30.63 9.61 33.45
CA MET A 42 31.77 10.08 32.65
C MET A 42 32.04 11.59 32.82
N ASN A 43 31.01 12.39 33.09
CA ASN A 43 31.13 13.82 33.32
C ASN A 43 30.14 14.30 34.40
N PRO A 44 30.52 14.21 35.69
CA PRO A 44 29.62 14.43 36.83
C PRO A 44 29.14 15.88 37.00
N ASN A 45 29.76 16.83 36.29
CA ASN A 45 29.43 18.26 36.37
C ASN A 45 28.51 18.73 35.22
N LEU A 46 27.98 17.82 34.40
CA LEU A 46 27.02 18.16 33.34
C LEU A 46 25.81 18.88 33.92
N SER A 47 25.48 20.04 33.36
CA SER A 47 24.19 20.67 33.59
C SER A 47 23.07 19.81 33.01
N ILE A 48 21.84 20.05 33.47
CA ILE A 48 20.65 19.36 32.96
C ILE A 48 20.48 19.62 31.45
N ASP A 49 20.79 20.83 30.98
CA ASP A 49 20.66 21.19 29.56
C ASP A 49 21.69 20.49 28.69
N GLU A 50 22.93 20.35 29.17
CA GLU A 50 23.98 19.59 28.48
C GLU A 50 23.67 18.09 28.46
N LEU A 51 23.15 17.54 29.57
CA LEU A 51 22.70 16.14 29.62
C LEU A 51 21.54 15.89 28.64
N ASN A 52 20.55 16.78 28.60
CA ASN A 52 19.43 16.67 27.65
C ASN A 52 19.92 16.72 26.19
N THR A 53 20.86 17.62 25.88
CA THR A 53 21.45 17.75 24.55
C THR A 53 22.23 16.48 24.17
N ALA A 54 23.03 15.94 25.09
CA ALA A 54 23.79 14.71 24.86
C ALA A 54 22.87 13.48 24.65
N LEU A 55 21.78 13.37 25.42
CA LEU A 55 20.78 12.32 25.24
C LEU A 55 20.06 12.44 23.89
N GLN A 56 19.70 13.66 23.47
CA GLN A 56 19.10 13.90 22.15
C GLN A 56 20.03 13.49 21.01
N HIS A 57 21.31 13.87 21.08
CA HIS A 57 22.32 13.43 20.10
C HIS A 57 22.43 11.91 20.05
N LYS A 58 22.52 11.24 21.20
CA LYS A 58 22.62 9.77 21.24
C LYS A 58 21.40 9.07 20.65
N VAL A 59 20.20 9.59 20.91
CA VAL A 59 18.95 9.08 20.29
C VAL A 59 18.96 9.31 18.78
N GLN A 60 19.40 10.49 18.33
CA GLN A 60 19.49 10.81 16.91
C GLN A 60 20.50 9.91 16.17
N ASP A 61 21.67 9.69 16.76
CA ASP A 61 22.70 8.81 16.21
C ASP A 61 22.17 7.38 16.08
N ARG A 62 21.51 6.87 17.12
CA ARG A 62 20.89 5.53 17.09
C ARG A 62 19.81 5.43 16.01
N ASN A 63 18.94 6.44 15.89
CA ASN A 63 17.86 6.44 14.90
C ASN A 63 18.39 6.58 13.46
N ASN A 64 19.64 7.00 13.29
CA ASN A 64 20.32 7.11 12.00
C ASN A 64 21.30 5.95 11.72
N GLN A 65 21.33 4.91 12.56
CA GLN A 65 22.07 3.68 12.28
C GLN A 65 21.19 2.65 11.55
N PRO A 66 21.75 1.89 10.59
CA PRO A 66 21.07 0.76 9.96
C PRO A 66 20.50 -0.22 10.99
N HIS A 67 19.24 -0.61 10.85
CA HIS A 67 18.61 -1.58 11.74
C HIS A 67 18.40 -2.92 11.01
N PRO A 68 18.86 -4.06 11.57
CA PRO A 68 18.73 -5.36 10.91
C PRO A 68 17.26 -5.74 10.67
N ASP A 69 16.37 -5.49 11.63
CA ASP A 69 14.94 -5.79 11.48
C ASP A 69 14.26 -4.94 10.39
N PHE A 70 14.87 -3.82 9.99
CA PHE A 70 14.42 -2.99 8.87
C PHE A 70 15.25 -3.23 7.60
N CYS A 71 15.90 -4.40 7.51
CA CYS A 71 16.71 -4.80 6.35
C CYS A 71 17.82 -3.79 6.01
N GLY A 72 18.37 -3.11 7.01
CA GLY A 72 19.46 -2.15 6.83
C GLY A 72 19.03 -0.68 6.67
N VAL A 73 17.73 -0.37 6.57
CA VAL A 73 17.29 1.03 6.65
C VAL A 73 17.31 1.53 8.09
N THR A 74 17.47 2.83 8.28
CA THR A 74 17.51 3.43 9.61
C THR A 74 16.09 3.63 10.16
N PRO A 75 15.90 3.68 11.49
CA PRO A 75 14.62 4.08 12.09
C PRO A 75 14.08 5.43 11.59
N THR A 76 14.96 6.41 11.31
CA THR A 76 14.57 7.69 10.71
C THR A 76 14.00 7.51 9.30
N GLN A 77 14.64 6.68 8.46
CA GLN A 77 14.15 6.38 7.12
C GLN A 77 12.79 5.67 7.17
N MET A 78 12.68 4.67 8.05
CA MET A 78 11.43 3.93 8.25
C MET A 78 10.30 4.86 8.72
N ALA A 79 10.57 5.74 9.69
CA ALA A 79 9.56 6.66 10.19
C ALA A 79 9.00 7.59 9.09
N ASN A 80 9.83 8.07 8.16
CA ASN A 80 9.34 8.82 7.00
C ASN A 80 8.45 7.94 6.11
N TRP A 81 8.88 6.72 5.81
CA TRP A 81 8.13 5.82 4.94
C TRP A 81 6.76 5.42 5.49
N LEU A 82 6.62 5.29 6.80
CA LEU A 82 5.37 4.93 7.45
C LEU A 82 4.39 6.11 7.60
N TYR A 83 4.91 7.34 7.76
CA TYR A 83 4.08 8.46 8.26
C TYR A 83 4.13 9.74 7.43
N ALA A 84 5.08 9.89 6.49
CA ALA A 84 5.15 11.10 5.69
C ALA A 84 4.02 11.14 4.64
N PRO A 85 3.46 12.33 4.36
CA PRO A 85 2.60 12.55 3.21
C PRO A 85 3.30 12.18 1.88
N PHE A 86 2.50 11.88 0.85
CA PHE A 86 2.99 11.40 -0.45
C PHE A 86 4.04 12.32 -1.10
N ASP A 87 3.89 13.63 -0.98
CA ASP A 87 4.81 14.65 -1.52
C ASP A 87 6.05 14.88 -0.64
N GLN A 88 6.12 14.26 0.54
CA GLN A 88 7.20 14.38 1.52
C GLN A 88 7.96 13.06 1.74
N LEU A 89 7.65 12.03 0.95
CA LEU A 89 8.39 10.77 0.96
C LEU A 89 9.83 11.03 0.52
N GLN A 90 10.76 10.54 1.32
CA GLN A 90 12.19 10.65 1.10
C GLN A 90 12.78 9.29 0.70
N TRP A 91 13.96 9.33 0.09
CA TRP A 91 14.68 8.15 -0.41
C TRP A 91 13.95 7.33 -1.48
N VAL A 92 12.87 7.89 -2.04
CA VAL A 92 12.17 7.36 -3.22
C VAL A 92 11.79 8.53 -4.12
N THR A 93 12.08 8.40 -5.40
CA THR A 93 11.50 9.28 -6.43
C THR A 93 10.30 8.58 -7.02
N ILE A 94 9.13 9.23 -6.93
CA ILE A 94 7.89 8.75 -7.53
C ILE A 94 7.61 9.56 -8.79
N SER A 95 7.74 8.92 -9.94
CA SER A 95 7.59 9.52 -11.26
C SER A 95 6.32 9.03 -11.96
N THR A 96 5.78 9.88 -12.83
CA THR A 96 4.72 9.49 -13.74
C THR A 96 5.36 8.86 -14.99
N PRO A 97 5.10 7.58 -15.31
CA PRO A 97 5.66 6.93 -16.50
C PRO A 97 5.20 7.59 -17.80
N GLU A 98 6.06 7.68 -18.81
CA GLU A 98 5.73 8.31 -20.11
C GLU A 98 4.66 7.52 -20.89
N ASP A 99 4.68 6.20 -20.78
CA ASP A 99 3.69 5.32 -21.38
C ASP A 99 2.86 4.61 -20.31
N LEU A 100 1.57 4.94 -20.24
CA LEU A 100 0.60 4.34 -19.34
C LEU A 100 -0.21 3.22 -20.01
N SER A 101 0.12 2.84 -21.25
CA SER A 101 -0.65 1.85 -22.02
C SER A 101 -0.70 0.47 -21.38
N PHE A 102 0.35 0.12 -20.62
CA PHE A 102 0.47 -1.15 -19.91
C PHE A 102 -0.16 -1.15 -18.51
N SER A 103 -0.66 -0.02 -18.02
CA SER A 103 -1.34 0.04 -16.71
C SER A 103 -2.84 -0.21 -16.87
N PRO A 104 -3.38 -1.32 -16.34
CA PRO A 104 -4.81 -1.65 -16.48
C PRO A 104 -5.70 -0.53 -15.96
N ILE A 105 -5.43 -0.03 -14.75
CA ILE A 105 -6.28 1.02 -14.16
C ILE A 105 -6.23 2.34 -14.94
N MET A 106 -5.09 2.70 -15.55
CA MET A 106 -4.99 3.94 -16.29
C MET A 106 -5.74 3.81 -17.61
N ARG A 107 -5.67 2.63 -18.25
CA ARG A 107 -6.45 2.32 -19.45
C ARG A 107 -7.96 2.30 -19.18
N TYR A 108 -8.37 1.75 -18.04
CA TYR A 108 -9.77 1.80 -17.61
C TYR A 108 -10.22 3.23 -17.30
N LEU A 109 -9.36 4.05 -16.69
CA LEU A 109 -9.66 5.47 -16.48
C LEU A 109 -9.83 6.21 -17.80
N ALA A 110 -8.98 5.94 -18.79
CA ALA A 110 -9.09 6.55 -20.12
C ALA A 110 -10.46 6.25 -20.75
N LEU A 111 -10.94 4.99 -20.70
CA LEU A 111 -12.28 4.64 -21.19
C LEU A 111 -13.39 5.43 -20.48
N ILE A 112 -13.31 5.58 -19.14
CA ILE A 112 -14.28 6.34 -18.35
C ILE A 112 -14.27 7.82 -18.75
N LEU A 113 -13.09 8.41 -18.92
CA LEU A 113 -12.93 9.80 -19.30
C LEU A 113 -13.40 10.04 -20.74
N ASP A 114 -13.01 9.20 -21.68
CA ASP A 114 -13.38 9.34 -23.09
C ASP A 114 -14.90 9.25 -23.28
N GLU A 115 -15.57 8.29 -22.65
CA GLU A 115 -17.04 8.18 -22.70
C GLU A 115 -17.72 9.43 -22.13
N ALA A 116 -17.17 10.00 -21.06
CA ALA A 116 -17.68 11.25 -20.50
C ALA A 116 -17.44 12.44 -21.44
N MET A 117 -16.23 12.58 -22.00
CA MET A 117 -15.84 13.71 -22.84
C MET A 117 -16.64 13.76 -24.14
N VAL A 118 -16.94 12.60 -24.75
CA VAL A 118 -17.83 12.50 -25.92
C VAL A 118 -19.27 12.92 -25.58
N GLN A 119 -19.68 12.85 -24.31
CA GLN A 119 -21.00 13.22 -23.81
C GLN A 119 -20.97 14.49 -22.96
N GLU A 120 -20.23 15.51 -23.42
CA GLU A 120 -20.17 16.85 -22.79
C GLU A 120 -19.71 16.84 -21.32
N GLY A 121 -18.93 15.82 -20.94
CA GLY A 121 -18.32 15.66 -19.62
C GLY A 121 -19.10 14.78 -18.65
N SER A 122 -20.12 14.05 -19.07
CA SER A 122 -20.84 13.10 -18.19
C SER A 122 -21.48 11.95 -18.96
N PHE A 123 -21.66 10.79 -18.34
CA PHE A 123 -22.41 9.65 -18.92
C PHE A 123 -23.36 9.03 -17.90
N LYS A 124 -24.40 8.33 -18.39
CA LYS A 124 -25.41 7.68 -17.55
C LYS A 124 -24.82 6.47 -16.83
N ALA A 125 -25.02 6.35 -15.52
CA ALA A 125 -24.71 5.14 -14.77
C ALA A 125 -25.87 4.13 -14.86
N THR A 126 -25.64 2.89 -14.46
CA THR A 126 -26.75 1.92 -14.28
C THR A 126 -27.66 2.34 -13.12
N SER A 127 -28.78 1.64 -12.92
CA SER A 127 -29.68 1.91 -11.79
C SER A 127 -29.02 1.68 -10.43
N LYS A 128 -28.08 0.72 -10.32
CA LYS A 128 -27.23 0.54 -9.14
C LYS A 128 -26.12 1.59 -9.02
N GLY A 129 -25.96 2.39 -10.07
CA GLY A 129 -24.91 3.38 -10.22
C GLY A 129 -23.55 2.80 -10.57
N ASN A 130 -23.53 1.65 -11.24
CA ASN A 130 -22.34 1.08 -11.85
C ASN A 130 -22.07 1.73 -13.22
N LEU A 131 -20.90 1.44 -13.80
CA LEU A 131 -20.56 1.73 -15.18
C LEU A 131 -21.47 0.94 -16.13
N PRO A 132 -21.92 1.55 -17.25
CA PRO A 132 -22.68 0.87 -18.29
C PRO A 132 -21.97 -0.36 -18.87
N THR A 133 -22.74 -1.38 -19.25
CA THR A 133 -22.23 -2.61 -19.87
C THR A 133 -21.38 -2.35 -21.11
N LYS A 134 -21.65 -1.29 -21.87
CA LYS A 134 -20.80 -0.87 -23.01
C LYS A 134 -19.35 -0.62 -22.56
N LEU A 135 -19.15 0.18 -21.52
CA LEU A 135 -17.84 0.48 -20.96
C LEU A 135 -17.18 -0.78 -20.39
N VAL A 136 -17.95 -1.62 -19.69
CA VAL A 136 -17.43 -2.89 -19.14
C VAL A 136 -16.92 -3.83 -20.25
N LYS A 137 -17.66 -3.93 -21.37
CA LYS A 137 -17.24 -4.73 -22.54
C LYS A 137 -15.97 -4.17 -23.18
N GLN A 138 -15.87 -2.85 -23.32
CA GLN A 138 -14.66 -2.20 -23.83
C GLN A 138 -13.47 -2.46 -22.92
N ALA A 139 -13.64 -2.32 -21.60
CA ALA A 139 -12.58 -2.60 -20.62
C ALA A 139 -12.14 -4.07 -20.65
N SER A 140 -13.09 -5.01 -20.74
CA SER A 140 -12.78 -6.45 -20.79
C SER A 140 -11.98 -6.81 -22.05
N ALA A 141 -12.22 -6.10 -23.16
CA ALA A 141 -11.49 -6.32 -24.41
C ALA A 141 -10.02 -5.87 -24.34
N LEU A 142 -9.63 -5.07 -23.34
CA LEU A 142 -8.25 -4.64 -23.14
C LEU A 142 -7.39 -5.69 -22.43
N LEU A 143 -7.99 -6.73 -21.81
CA LEU A 143 -7.24 -7.74 -21.06
C LEU A 143 -6.02 -8.30 -21.82
N PRO A 144 -6.10 -8.69 -23.11
CA PRO A 144 -4.95 -9.22 -23.84
C PRO A 144 -3.76 -8.26 -23.98
N GLU A 145 -3.96 -6.95 -23.74
CA GLU A 145 -2.89 -5.94 -23.77
C GLU A 145 -2.05 -5.95 -22.49
N PHE A 146 -2.51 -6.57 -21.41
CA PHE A 146 -1.87 -6.53 -20.09
C PHE A 146 -1.03 -7.78 -19.81
N ALA A 147 0.09 -7.58 -19.12
CA ALA A 147 0.97 -8.69 -18.73
C ALA A 147 0.26 -9.77 -17.89
N VAL A 148 -0.78 -9.41 -17.13
CA VAL A 148 -1.59 -10.35 -16.33
C VAL A 148 -2.38 -11.36 -17.18
N ALA A 149 -2.62 -11.08 -18.47
CA ALA A 149 -3.34 -11.96 -19.38
C ALA A 149 -2.72 -13.38 -19.49
N GLN A 150 -1.43 -13.52 -19.18
CA GLN A 150 -0.78 -14.83 -19.14
C GLN A 150 -1.41 -15.80 -18.14
N PHE A 151 -1.99 -15.27 -17.05
CA PHE A 151 -2.63 -16.02 -15.97
C PHE A 151 -4.15 -15.87 -15.94
N GLU A 152 -4.68 -14.77 -16.47
CA GLU A 152 -6.11 -14.45 -16.51
C GLU A 152 -6.82 -15.09 -17.71
N ARG A 153 -7.20 -16.37 -17.58
CA ARG A 153 -7.76 -17.16 -18.69
C ARG A 153 -9.29 -17.30 -18.66
N ASP A 154 -9.90 -17.30 -17.48
CA ASP A 154 -11.32 -17.55 -17.29
C ASP A 154 -12.06 -16.29 -16.81
N ILE A 155 -12.86 -15.69 -17.71
CA ILE A 155 -13.59 -14.44 -17.44
C ILE A 155 -14.48 -14.53 -16.19
N SER A 156 -15.01 -15.72 -15.84
CA SER A 156 -15.92 -15.88 -14.70
C SER A 156 -15.26 -15.64 -13.33
N ILE A 157 -13.94 -15.74 -13.25
CA ILE A 157 -13.16 -15.58 -12.02
C ILE A 157 -12.05 -14.52 -12.19
N SER A 158 -12.10 -13.75 -13.27
CA SER A 158 -11.06 -12.79 -13.60
C SER A 158 -11.22 -11.50 -12.80
N GLU A 159 -10.11 -10.97 -12.29
CA GLU A 159 -10.09 -9.63 -11.69
C GLU A 159 -10.10 -8.53 -12.77
N PHE A 160 -9.80 -8.88 -14.03
CA PHE A 160 -9.51 -7.97 -15.14
C PHE A 160 -10.50 -8.06 -16.32
N ALA A 161 -11.56 -8.85 -16.21
CA ALA A 161 -12.65 -8.91 -17.19
C ALA A 161 -13.95 -9.34 -16.53
N GLY A 162 -15.09 -8.91 -17.07
CA GLY A 162 -16.38 -9.29 -16.49
C GLY A 162 -17.60 -8.91 -17.33
N SER A 163 -18.75 -9.52 -17.03
CA SER A 163 -20.02 -9.24 -17.74
C SER A 163 -20.67 -7.91 -17.33
N ASN A 164 -20.34 -7.41 -16.14
CA ASN A 164 -20.77 -6.14 -15.57
C ASN A 164 -19.72 -5.69 -14.54
N GLU A 165 -19.85 -4.47 -14.00
CA GLU A 165 -18.87 -3.94 -13.05
C GLU A 165 -18.81 -4.71 -11.72
N ASP A 166 -19.93 -5.26 -11.23
CA ASP A 166 -19.95 -6.07 -9.98
C ASP A 166 -19.07 -7.33 -10.10
N LYS A 167 -18.71 -7.74 -11.32
CA LYS A 167 -17.86 -8.90 -11.63
C LYS A 167 -16.53 -8.48 -12.27
N PHE A 168 -16.08 -7.25 -12.07
CA PHE A 168 -14.85 -6.73 -12.66
C PHE A 168 -14.13 -5.83 -11.66
N ASN A 169 -13.41 -6.47 -10.74
CA ASN A 169 -12.78 -5.83 -9.59
C ASN A 169 -11.81 -4.71 -9.97
N ALA A 170 -10.90 -4.91 -10.94
CA ALA A 170 -9.93 -3.88 -11.34
C ALA A 170 -10.61 -2.64 -11.97
N LEU A 171 -11.70 -2.82 -12.72
CA LEU A 171 -12.49 -1.72 -13.28
C LEU A 171 -13.26 -0.98 -12.18
N HIS A 172 -13.87 -1.72 -11.25
CA HIS A 172 -14.56 -1.13 -10.12
C HIS A 172 -13.61 -0.32 -9.24
N TYR A 173 -12.45 -0.90 -8.91
CA TYR A 173 -11.34 -0.25 -8.21
C TYR A 173 -10.95 1.06 -8.90
N THR A 174 -10.78 1.05 -10.22
CA THR A 174 -10.44 2.25 -11.01
C THR A 174 -11.47 3.36 -10.82
N ARG A 175 -12.77 3.03 -10.94
CA ARG A 175 -13.85 4.00 -10.76
C ARG A 175 -13.84 4.60 -9.35
N VAL A 176 -13.69 3.76 -8.33
CA VAL A 176 -13.63 4.20 -6.93
C VAL A 176 -12.43 5.13 -6.70
N LEU A 177 -11.24 4.76 -7.21
CA LEU A 177 -10.07 5.63 -7.13
C LEU A 177 -10.30 6.98 -7.84
N ALA A 178 -10.95 6.99 -8.99
CA ALA A 178 -11.26 8.21 -9.71
C ALA A 178 -12.23 9.12 -8.93
N GLU A 179 -13.16 8.54 -8.17
CA GLU A 179 -14.04 9.28 -7.25
C GLU A 179 -13.26 9.84 -6.04
N ILE A 180 -12.45 9.01 -5.38
CA ILE A 180 -11.64 9.40 -4.21
C ILE A 180 -10.63 10.51 -4.58
N SER A 181 -10.04 10.40 -5.78
CA SER A 181 -9.12 11.41 -6.34
C SER A 181 -9.86 12.68 -6.79
N GLY A 182 -11.19 12.67 -6.75
CA GLY A 182 -12.01 13.80 -7.14
C GLY A 182 -11.98 14.10 -8.64
N ILE A 183 -11.64 13.13 -9.48
CA ILE A 183 -11.65 13.25 -10.95
C ILE A 183 -13.10 13.19 -11.45
N ILE A 184 -13.84 12.19 -10.98
CA ILE A 184 -15.25 11.99 -11.28
C ILE A 184 -16.12 12.10 -10.02
N TYR A 185 -17.41 12.29 -10.20
CA TYR A 185 -18.41 12.17 -9.13
C TYR A 185 -19.75 11.73 -9.71
N ARG A 186 -20.55 11.05 -8.89
CA ARG A 186 -21.90 10.62 -9.28
C ARG A 186 -22.96 11.63 -8.83
N ARG A 187 -23.81 12.09 -9.74
CA ARG A 187 -24.98 12.94 -9.43
C ARG A 187 -26.13 12.67 -10.39
N SER A 188 -27.34 12.55 -9.86
CA SER A 188 -28.57 12.35 -10.63
C SER A 188 -28.49 11.15 -11.61
N GLY A 189 -27.94 10.02 -11.14
CA GLY A 189 -27.81 8.80 -11.96
C GLY A 189 -26.76 8.87 -13.08
N ARG A 190 -25.86 9.86 -13.04
CA ARG A 190 -24.77 10.04 -14.02
C ARG A 190 -23.42 10.15 -13.32
N TYR A 191 -22.38 9.68 -13.98
CA TYR A 191 -21.00 10.03 -13.65
C TYR A 191 -20.60 11.30 -14.41
N HIS A 192 -20.03 12.25 -13.68
CA HIS A 192 -19.56 13.54 -14.22
C HIS A 192 -18.06 13.63 -13.99
N VAL A 193 -17.32 14.09 -15.00
CA VAL A 193 -15.92 14.49 -14.85
C VAL A 193 -15.91 15.94 -14.37
N LYS A 194 -15.18 16.27 -13.29
CA LYS A 194 -15.10 17.66 -12.82
C LYS A 194 -14.55 18.57 -13.90
N LYS A 195 -15.01 19.82 -13.97
CA LYS A 195 -14.53 20.79 -14.98
C LYS A 195 -13.02 21.04 -14.92
N SER A 196 -12.42 21.00 -13.74
CA SER A 196 -10.96 21.04 -13.58
C SER A 196 -10.27 19.82 -14.20
N ALA A 197 -10.80 18.62 -13.95
CA ALA A 197 -10.30 17.38 -14.53
C ALA A 197 -10.49 17.35 -16.06
N GLN A 198 -11.61 17.84 -16.61
CA GLN A 198 -11.78 17.96 -18.07
C GLN A 198 -10.66 18.80 -18.69
N LYS A 199 -10.34 19.96 -18.10
CA LYS A 199 -9.25 20.83 -18.56
C LYS A 199 -7.88 20.15 -18.45
N GLN A 200 -7.61 19.48 -17.33
CA GLN A 200 -6.36 18.73 -17.13
C GLN A 200 -6.20 17.62 -18.17
N TYR A 201 -7.27 16.85 -18.42
CA TYR A 201 -7.26 15.77 -19.41
C TYR A 201 -6.99 16.29 -20.82
N GLN A 202 -7.62 17.41 -21.21
CA GLN A 202 -7.38 18.02 -22.52
C GLN A 202 -5.95 18.56 -22.68
N ALA A 203 -5.34 19.06 -21.60
CA ALA A 203 -4.01 19.69 -21.67
C ALA A 203 -2.85 18.69 -21.54
N GLN A 204 -3.01 17.66 -20.70
CA GLN A 204 -1.92 16.76 -20.28
C GLN A 204 -2.25 15.28 -20.51
N GLY A 205 -3.45 14.98 -21.02
CA GLY A 205 -3.92 13.61 -21.17
C GLY A 205 -4.04 12.90 -19.83
N LEU A 206 -3.83 11.58 -19.90
CA LEU A 206 -3.97 10.67 -18.76
C LEU A 206 -2.89 10.90 -17.68
N GLN A 207 -1.75 11.47 -18.07
CA GLN A 207 -0.60 11.70 -17.19
C GLN A 207 -0.93 12.58 -15.99
N ALA A 208 -1.88 13.51 -16.15
CA ALA A 208 -2.35 14.38 -15.06
C ALA A 208 -2.93 13.61 -13.86
N PHE A 209 -3.41 12.39 -14.07
CA PHE A 209 -4.18 11.65 -13.07
C PHE A 209 -3.42 10.49 -12.43
N PHE A 210 -2.24 10.13 -12.95
CA PHE A 210 -1.46 9.01 -12.43
C PHE A 210 -1.11 9.18 -10.94
N LYS A 211 -0.42 10.28 -10.58
CA LYS A 211 -0.04 10.58 -9.19
C LYS A 211 -1.26 10.78 -8.27
N PRO A 212 -2.28 11.57 -8.62
CA PRO A 212 -3.48 11.69 -7.80
C PRO A 212 -4.17 10.36 -7.50
N MET A 213 -4.28 9.47 -8.49
CA MET A 213 -4.84 8.14 -8.29
C MET A 213 -3.95 7.25 -7.43
N LEU A 214 -2.62 7.35 -7.59
CA LEU A 214 -1.67 6.57 -6.81
C LEU A 214 -1.70 6.97 -5.34
N GLU A 215 -1.70 8.28 -5.08
CA GLU A 215 -1.88 8.84 -3.74
C GLU A 215 -3.20 8.38 -3.13
N ALA A 216 -4.31 8.43 -3.88
CA ALA A 216 -5.61 7.94 -3.42
C ALA A 216 -5.57 6.45 -3.07
N ALA A 217 -4.88 5.62 -3.86
CA ALA A 217 -4.73 4.20 -3.61
C ALA A 217 -4.01 3.91 -2.28
N ILE A 218 -2.91 4.63 -2.00
CA ILE A 218 -2.10 4.36 -0.80
C ILE A 218 -2.60 5.06 0.47
N SER A 219 -3.35 6.17 0.36
CA SER A 219 -3.70 7.01 1.52
C SER A 219 -5.18 7.01 1.90
N LYS A 220 -6.07 6.71 0.95
CA LYS A 220 -7.53 6.90 1.14
C LYS A 220 -8.36 5.67 0.85
N TYR A 221 -8.02 4.93 -0.21
CA TYR A 221 -8.73 3.70 -0.57
C TYR A 221 -8.61 2.66 0.55
N ASN A 222 -9.71 2.00 0.91
CA ASN A 222 -9.66 0.88 1.84
C ASN A 222 -9.21 -0.38 1.08
N TRP A 223 -8.01 -0.87 1.39
CA TRP A 223 -7.45 -2.05 0.72
C TRP A 223 -8.24 -3.34 0.97
N GLY A 224 -9.04 -3.40 2.03
CA GLY A 224 -9.95 -4.51 2.30
C GLY A 224 -11.29 -4.47 1.55
N TYR A 225 -11.57 -3.40 0.78
CA TYR A 225 -12.90 -3.16 0.22
C TYR A 225 -13.41 -4.27 -0.73
N LEU A 226 -12.49 -4.92 -1.45
CA LEU A 226 -12.80 -5.97 -2.42
C LEU A 226 -12.52 -7.38 -1.90
N ASP A 227 -12.06 -7.53 -0.65
CA ASP A 227 -11.94 -8.84 -0.03
C ASP A 227 -13.06 -9.11 0.96
N SER A 228 -13.23 -10.39 1.28
CA SER A 228 -14.18 -10.87 2.27
C SER A 228 -13.47 -11.30 3.54
N PHE A 229 -12.26 -10.80 3.79
CA PHE A 229 -11.54 -11.12 5.03
C PHE A 229 -12.19 -10.37 6.19
N GLU A 230 -12.33 -11.06 7.33
CA GLU A 230 -12.92 -10.48 8.54
C GLU A 230 -11.97 -9.51 9.25
N PHE A 231 -10.67 -9.59 8.96
CA PHE A 231 -9.64 -8.82 9.62
C PHE A 231 -9.47 -7.43 9.00
N ASP A 232 -9.72 -6.41 9.82
CA ASP A 232 -9.52 -4.99 9.49
C ASP A 232 -8.09 -4.55 9.84
N VAL A 233 -7.11 -5.06 9.08
CA VAL A 233 -5.69 -4.66 9.18
C VAL A 233 -5.33 -3.68 8.07
N ASP A 234 -4.90 -2.49 8.48
CA ASP A 234 -4.45 -1.46 7.53
C ASP A 234 -2.99 -1.68 7.11
N LEU A 235 -2.81 -2.40 6.00
CA LEU A 235 -1.49 -2.65 5.40
C LEU A 235 -0.92 -1.44 4.66
N ARG A 236 -1.72 -0.38 4.45
CA ARG A 236 -1.28 0.80 3.68
C ARG A 236 -0.11 1.49 4.34
N THR A 237 -0.04 1.52 5.67
CA THR A 237 1.08 2.14 6.40
C THR A 237 2.44 1.57 6.00
N PHE A 238 2.50 0.31 5.57
CA PHE A 238 3.75 -0.39 5.28
C PHE A 238 4.06 -0.49 3.78
N TRP A 239 3.25 0.14 2.92
CA TRP A 239 3.28 -0.05 1.46
C TRP A 239 4.66 0.21 0.86
N LEU A 240 5.36 1.26 1.31
CA LEU A 240 6.62 1.68 0.70
C LEU A 240 7.77 0.74 1.09
N PHE A 241 7.78 0.25 2.33
CA PHE A 241 8.70 -0.81 2.74
C PHE A 241 8.45 -2.08 1.94
N MET A 242 7.20 -2.53 1.84
CA MET A 242 6.86 -3.73 1.08
C MET A 242 7.22 -3.61 -0.40
N LEU A 243 7.03 -2.43 -0.99
CA LEU A 243 7.39 -2.13 -2.36
C LEU A 243 8.90 -2.17 -2.60
N TRP A 244 9.67 -1.56 -1.69
CA TRP A 244 11.13 -1.59 -1.77
C TRP A 244 11.67 -3.01 -1.70
N ARG A 245 11.15 -3.84 -0.77
CA ARG A 245 11.54 -5.24 -0.62
C ARG A 245 11.20 -6.06 -1.85
N ILE A 246 9.95 -6.02 -2.31
CA ILE A 246 9.54 -6.83 -3.47
C ILE A 246 10.28 -6.42 -4.75
N GLN A 247 10.62 -5.13 -4.93
CA GLN A 247 11.45 -4.66 -6.04
C GLN A 247 12.90 -5.16 -5.95
N SER A 248 13.40 -5.48 -4.76
CA SER A 248 14.78 -5.89 -4.52
C SER A 248 15.02 -7.38 -4.79
N HIS A 249 14.10 -8.25 -4.37
CA HIS A 249 14.30 -9.70 -4.43
C HIS A 249 13.15 -10.51 -5.07
N ASN A 250 12.03 -9.86 -5.44
CA ASN A 250 10.89 -10.47 -6.14
C ASN A 250 10.16 -11.62 -5.42
N SER A 251 10.57 -12.00 -4.20
CA SER A 251 10.00 -13.12 -3.45
C SER A 251 8.92 -12.64 -2.48
N VAL A 252 7.69 -13.13 -2.65
CA VAL A 252 6.57 -12.80 -1.74
C VAL A 252 6.78 -13.44 -0.38
N ASP A 253 7.32 -14.66 -0.33
CA ASP A 253 7.63 -15.38 0.92
C ASP A 253 8.63 -14.58 1.77
N GLN A 254 9.74 -14.17 1.16
CA GLN A 254 10.75 -13.36 1.84
C GLN A 254 10.19 -11.99 2.27
N LEU A 255 9.36 -11.36 1.45
CA LEU A 255 8.71 -10.10 1.80
C LEU A 255 7.87 -10.25 3.08
N ILE A 256 7.09 -11.33 3.18
CA ILE A 256 6.23 -11.58 4.34
C ILE A 256 7.07 -11.78 5.60
N ASP A 257 8.15 -12.56 5.52
CA ASP A 257 9.07 -12.77 6.64
C ASP A 257 9.68 -11.44 7.12
N GLU A 258 10.14 -10.61 6.19
CA GLU A 258 10.71 -9.30 6.49
C GLU A 258 9.68 -8.33 7.09
N VAL A 259 8.41 -8.38 6.64
CA VAL A 259 7.31 -7.61 7.27
C VAL A 259 7.02 -8.09 8.68
N MET A 260 7.03 -9.40 8.93
CA MET A 260 6.82 -9.96 10.28
C MET A 260 7.95 -9.60 11.23
N ILE A 261 9.19 -9.57 10.75
CA ILE A 261 10.37 -9.15 11.53
C ILE A 261 10.32 -7.64 11.81
N ALA A 262 10.04 -6.82 10.80
CA ALA A 262 10.01 -5.36 10.93
C ALA A 262 8.82 -4.88 11.78
N PHE A 263 7.67 -5.55 11.67
CA PHE A 263 6.40 -5.12 12.26
C PHE A 263 5.66 -6.27 12.95
N PRO A 264 6.27 -6.90 13.98
CA PRO A 264 5.69 -8.07 14.65
C PRO A 264 4.34 -7.79 15.30
N ASP A 265 4.05 -6.52 15.61
CA ASP A 265 2.76 -6.10 16.14
C ASP A 265 1.58 -6.35 15.18
N LEU A 266 1.82 -6.50 13.87
CA LEU A 266 0.79 -6.88 12.91
C LEU A 266 0.16 -8.23 13.26
N LEU A 267 0.91 -9.16 13.83
CA LEU A 267 0.40 -10.48 14.20
C LEU A 267 -0.63 -10.41 15.33
N HIS A 268 -0.64 -9.33 16.12
CA HIS A 268 -1.60 -9.16 17.20
C HIS A 268 -3.03 -8.89 16.74
N PHE A 269 -3.23 -8.52 15.47
CA PHE A 269 -4.57 -8.31 14.90
C PHE A 269 -5.28 -9.62 14.56
N PHE A 270 -4.55 -10.74 14.54
CA PHE A 270 -5.12 -12.05 14.25
C PHE A 270 -5.23 -12.84 15.56
N PRO A 271 -6.45 -13.23 15.99
CA PRO A 271 -6.59 -14.15 17.10
C PRO A 271 -5.96 -15.49 16.72
N ALA A 272 -5.46 -16.21 17.72
CA ALA A 272 -5.06 -17.59 17.52
C ALA A 272 -6.31 -18.41 17.16
N ASP A 273 -6.28 -19.04 16.00
CA ASP A 273 -7.31 -19.93 15.48
C ASP A 273 -6.67 -21.31 15.27
N ASP A 274 -7.41 -22.38 15.57
CA ASP A 274 -6.94 -23.76 15.43
C ASP A 274 -6.71 -24.19 13.97
N TYR A 275 -7.28 -23.46 13.00
CA TYR A 275 -7.23 -23.78 11.58
C TYR A 275 -6.19 -22.95 10.80
N VAL A 276 -5.97 -21.69 11.18
CA VAL A 276 -5.08 -20.78 10.43
C VAL A 276 -4.24 -19.93 11.38
N SER A 277 -2.91 -19.97 11.21
CA SER A 277 -1.99 -19.19 12.04
C SER A 277 -2.05 -17.68 11.72
N PRO A 278 -1.71 -16.79 12.68
CA PRO A 278 -1.57 -15.35 12.44
C PRO A 278 -0.68 -15.00 11.25
N GLU A 279 0.44 -15.71 11.08
CA GLU A 279 1.40 -15.53 9.98
C GLU A 279 0.75 -15.87 8.65
N ARG A 280 -0.04 -16.95 8.61
CA ARG A 280 -0.77 -17.35 7.41
C ARG A 280 -1.85 -16.32 7.05
N ASN A 281 -2.57 -15.79 8.03
CA ASN A 281 -3.54 -14.71 7.81
C ASN A 281 -2.88 -13.44 7.26
N LEU A 282 -1.78 -13.00 7.86
CA LEU A 282 -1.02 -11.85 7.36
C LEU A 282 -0.51 -12.10 5.93
N SER A 283 0.01 -13.30 5.66
CA SER A 283 0.44 -13.70 4.32
C SER A 283 -0.69 -13.59 3.29
N MET A 284 -1.90 -14.04 3.61
CA MET A 284 -3.05 -13.95 2.71
C MET A 284 -3.47 -12.49 2.47
N LEU A 285 -3.46 -11.65 3.50
CA LEU A 285 -3.77 -10.23 3.35
C LEU A 285 -2.74 -9.49 2.51
N ILE A 286 -1.43 -9.70 2.73
CA ILE A 286 -0.38 -9.07 1.92
C ILE A 286 -0.52 -9.49 0.47
N GLU A 287 -0.70 -10.78 0.20
CA GLU A 287 -0.83 -11.26 -1.18
C GLU A 287 -2.05 -10.64 -1.87
N SER A 288 -3.23 -10.70 -1.23
CA SER A 288 -4.45 -10.24 -1.86
C SER A 288 -4.56 -8.72 -1.96
N ARG A 289 -4.22 -7.99 -0.88
CA ARG A 289 -4.38 -6.53 -0.82
C ARG A 289 -3.23 -5.78 -1.50
N PHE A 290 -1.98 -6.24 -1.29
CA PHE A 290 -0.80 -5.55 -1.79
C PHE A 290 -0.35 -6.09 -3.16
N ILE A 291 -0.16 -7.41 -3.32
CA ILE A 291 0.35 -7.96 -4.59
C ILE A 291 -0.73 -7.92 -5.68
N GLU A 292 -1.88 -8.55 -5.46
CA GLU A 292 -2.92 -8.69 -6.47
C GLU A 292 -3.64 -7.36 -6.74
N ARG A 293 -4.27 -6.78 -5.70
CA ARG A 293 -5.19 -5.63 -5.87
C ARG A 293 -4.54 -4.25 -5.83
N PHE A 294 -3.24 -4.19 -5.55
CA PHE A 294 -2.45 -2.96 -5.73
C PHE A 294 -1.43 -3.14 -6.85
N LEU A 295 -0.40 -3.99 -6.70
CA LEU A 295 0.67 -4.05 -7.70
C LEU A 295 0.22 -4.60 -9.07
N GLN A 296 -0.58 -5.68 -9.14
CA GLN A 296 -1.04 -6.19 -10.43
C GLN A 296 -2.10 -5.30 -11.06
N PHE A 297 -3.04 -4.75 -10.28
CA PHE A 297 -4.05 -3.79 -10.79
C PHE A 297 -3.39 -2.60 -11.47
N TRP A 298 -2.32 -2.07 -10.88
CA TRP A 298 -1.56 -0.96 -11.44
C TRP A 298 -0.66 -1.36 -12.63
N GLY A 299 -0.43 -2.65 -12.86
CA GLY A 299 0.46 -3.16 -13.90
C GLY A 299 1.94 -3.10 -13.50
N PHE A 300 2.24 -3.03 -12.20
CA PHE A 300 3.61 -2.98 -11.69
C PHE A 300 4.28 -4.35 -11.65
N VAL A 301 3.51 -5.40 -11.37
CA VAL A 301 4.01 -6.78 -11.32
C VAL A 301 3.03 -7.75 -11.96
N THR A 302 3.48 -8.96 -12.23
CA THR A 302 2.62 -10.13 -12.42
C THR A 302 3.10 -11.27 -11.54
N MET A 303 2.22 -12.21 -11.21
CA MET A 303 2.55 -13.38 -10.39
C MET A 303 1.73 -14.58 -10.87
N ASP A 304 2.35 -15.75 -10.89
CA ASP A 304 1.65 -16.99 -11.16
C ASP A 304 0.76 -17.35 -9.96
N PRO A 305 -0.57 -17.50 -10.14
CA PRO A 305 -1.47 -17.80 -9.02
C PRO A 305 -1.32 -19.25 -8.51
N ARG A 306 -0.62 -20.13 -9.24
CA ARG A 306 -0.46 -21.54 -8.86
C ARG A 306 0.43 -21.68 -7.64
N ARG A 307 -0.12 -22.30 -6.59
CA ARG A 307 0.63 -22.64 -5.36
C ARG A 307 1.36 -23.98 -5.46
N TYR A 308 0.88 -24.87 -6.32
CA TYR A 308 1.40 -26.21 -6.49
C TYR A 308 1.51 -26.58 -7.96
N ILE A 309 2.60 -27.24 -8.32
CA ILE A 309 2.80 -27.89 -9.63
C ILE A 309 3.27 -29.30 -9.33
N ASN A 310 2.59 -30.32 -9.89
CA ASN A 310 2.93 -31.73 -9.67
C ASN A 310 3.03 -32.13 -8.18
N ALA A 311 2.12 -31.61 -7.34
CA ALA A 311 2.09 -31.80 -5.88
C ALA A 311 3.27 -31.18 -5.10
N GLU A 312 4.16 -30.44 -5.76
CA GLU A 312 5.22 -29.67 -5.12
C GLU A 312 4.79 -28.21 -4.95
N SER A 313 5.09 -27.63 -3.79
CA SER A 313 4.87 -26.20 -3.54
C SER A 313 5.79 -25.39 -4.45
N VAL A 314 5.25 -24.36 -5.09
CA VAL A 314 6.00 -23.47 -5.96
C VAL A 314 6.32 -22.18 -5.21
N ALA A 315 7.54 -21.66 -5.40
CA ALA A 315 7.95 -20.38 -4.84
C ALA A 315 7.08 -19.24 -5.37
N ARG A 316 6.64 -18.35 -4.49
CA ARG A 316 5.84 -17.19 -4.87
C ARG A 316 6.73 -16.05 -5.31
N VAL A 317 6.97 -15.97 -6.61
CA VAL A 317 7.85 -14.96 -7.20
C VAL A 317 7.06 -14.05 -8.13
N VAL A 318 7.23 -12.75 -7.96
CA VAL A 318 6.65 -11.75 -8.87
C VAL A 318 7.58 -11.46 -10.04
N GLN A 319 7.01 -11.14 -11.20
CA GLN A 319 7.72 -10.60 -12.36
C GLN A 319 7.50 -9.10 -12.41
N LEU A 320 8.55 -8.32 -12.14
CA LEU A 320 8.49 -6.86 -12.20
C LEU A 320 8.24 -6.40 -13.64
N GLN A 321 7.26 -5.51 -13.82
CA GLN A 321 7.00 -4.87 -15.10
C GLN A 321 7.79 -3.56 -15.21
N PRO A 322 8.10 -3.09 -16.44
CA PRO A 322 8.85 -1.84 -16.64
C PRO A 322 8.23 -0.64 -15.91
N LEU A 323 6.90 -0.60 -15.84
CA LEU A 323 6.13 0.46 -15.18
C LEU A 323 6.56 0.67 -13.73
N LEU A 324 6.85 -0.40 -12.98
CA LEU A 324 7.25 -0.30 -11.58
C LEU A 324 8.55 0.51 -11.43
N LYS A 325 9.57 0.19 -12.23
CA LYS A 325 10.89 0.85 -12.17
C LYS A 325 10.86 2.27 -12.73
N GLN A 326 9.95 2.54 -13.67
CA GLN A 326 9.70 3.88 -14.18
C GLN A 326 8.99 4.75 -13.13
N THR A 327 8.10 4.15 -12.33
CA THR A 327 7.37 4.86 -11.28
C THR A 327 8.21 5.06 -10.03
N PHE A 328 8.89 4.03 -9.52
CA PHE A 328 9.55 4.06 -8.20
C PHE A 328 11.05 3.83 -8.32
N GLN A 329 11.82 4.84 -7.93
CA GLN A 329 13.28 4.80 -7.90
C GLN A 329 13.76 5.07 -6.48
N PHE A 330 14.19 4.01 -5.81
CA PHE A 330 14.74 4.09 -4.45
C PHE A 330 16.20 4.54 -4.48
N THR A 331 16.57 5.43 -3.56
CA THR A 331 17.94 5.94 -3.38
C THR A 331 18.56 5.53 -2.05
N ILE A 332 18.04 4.44 -1.46
CA ILE A 332 18.61 3.86 -0.25
C ILE A 332 19.87 3.08 -0.62
N ASN A 333 20.96 3.39 0.08
CA ASN A 333 22.16 2.57 0.10
C ASN A 333 21.96 1.51 1.20
N THR A 334 21.61 0.29 0.82
CA THR A 334 21.64 -0.88 1.70
C THR A 334 22.82 -1.77 1.42
#